data_AF-A0A229T229-F1
#
_entry.id   AF-A0A229T229-F1
#
_cell.length_a   1.000
_cell.length_b   1.000
_cell.length_c   1.000
_cell.angle_alpha   90.00
_cell.angle_beta   90.00
_cell.angle_gamma   90.00
#
_symmetry.space_group_name_H-M   'P 1'
#
loop_
_entity.id
_entity.type
_entity.pdbx_description
1 polymer ?
#
loop_
_entity_poly.entity_id
_entity_poly.type
_entity_poly.pdbx_seq_one_letter_code
_entity_poly.pdbx_strand_id
1 'polypeptide(L)' 'MSCAWQRRLNRLSATVGERIPEPVQLYSLITLTFVLHEPDPASGDCACCTVVWPCDIVRHAYRLREGF' A
#
# COMPACT_ATOMS: atom_id res chain seq x y z
N MET A 1 -8.74 12.53 -11.82
CA MET A 1 -8.44 11.49 -12.82
C MET A 1 -7.89 10.27 -12.07
N SER A 2 -8.59 9.13 -12.06
CA SER A 2 -8.06 7.90 -11.42
C SER A 2 -7.21 7.12 -12.42
N CYS A 3 -5.94 6.87 -12.11
CA CYS A 3 -5.06 6.07 -12.96
C CYS A 3 -5.52 4.60 -13.04
N ALA A 4 -5.11 3.88 -14.08
CA ALA A 4 -5.53 2.50 -14.34
C ALA A 4 -5.22 1.53 -13.17
N TRP A 5 -4.14 1.79 -12.41
CA TRP A 5 -3.77 1.03 -11.22
C TRP A 5 -4.80 1.18 -10.09
N GLN A 6 -5.31 2.39 -9.89
CA GLN A 6 -6.28 2.71 -8.84
C GLN A 6 -7.62 2.02 -9.10
N ARG A 7 -8.02 1.90 -10.37
CA ARG A 7 -9.19 1.10 -10.77
C ARG A 7 -8.99 -0.40 -10.53
N ARG A 8 -7.76 -0.91 -10.67
CA ARG A 8 -7.44 -2.32 -10.42
C ARG A 8 -7.45 -2.63 -8.91
N LEU A 9 -6.89 -1.77 -8.08
CA LEU A 9 -6.97 -1.90 -6.63
C LEU A 9 -8.41 -1.78 -6.13
N ASN A 10 -9.17 -0.80 -6.62
CA ASN A 10 -10.59 -0.68 -6.26
C ASN A 10 -11.38 -1.94 -6.66
N ARG A 11 -11.02 -2.61 -7.77
CA ARG A 11 -11.64 -3.88 -8.17
C ARG A 11 -11.24 -5.05 -7.24
N LEU A 12 -10.00 -5.07 -6.73
CA LEU A 12 -9.57 -6.05 -5.72
C LEU A 12 -10.25 -5.80 -4.36
N SER A 13 -10.51 -4.54 -4.01
CA SER A 13 -11.18 -4.16 -2.77
C SER A 13 -12.70 -4.35 -2.83
N ALA A 14 -13.33 -4.13 -3.98
CA ALA A 14 -14.80 -4.17 -4.12
C ALA A 14 -15.42 -5.58 -4.00
N THR A 15 -14.62 -6.65 -4.04
CA THR A 15 -15.10 -8.02 -3.80
C THR A 15 -15.12 -8.41 -2.31
N VAL A 16 -14.64 -7.55 -1.42
CA VAL A 16 -14.54 -7.82 0.01
C VAL A 16 -15.74 -7.18 0.72
N GLY A 17 -16.83 -7.92 0.89
CA GLY A 17 -17.65 -7.68 2.08
C GLY A 17 -16.73 -7.88 3.28
N GLU A 18 -16.63 -6.90 4.19
CA GLU A 18 -15.67 -6.81 5.31
C GLU A 18 -15.28 -8.18 5.90
N ARG A 19 -14.28 -8.80 5.28
CA ARG A 19 -13.63 -10.02 5.75
C ARG A 19 -12.21 -9.61 6.01
N ILE A 20 -11.82 -9.72 7.27
CA ILE A 20 -10.43 -9.57 7.68
C ILE A 20 -9.60 -10.48 6.75
N PRO A 21 -8.56 -9.96 6.09
CA PRO A 21 -7.78 -10.76 5.16
C PRO A 21 -7.16 -11.95 5.88
N GLU A 22 -7.13 -13.10 5.22
CA GLU A 22 -6.33 -14.24 5.69
C GLU A 22 -4.86 -13.81 5.82
N PRO A 23 -4.06 -14.40 6.73
CA PRO A 23 -2.68 -13.96 6.96
C PRO A 23 -1.85 -13.87 5.67
N VAL A 24 -1.98 -14.83 4.75
CA VAL A 24 -1.29 -14.82 3.45
C VAL A 24 -1.67 -13.63 2.57
N GLN A 25 -2.94 -13.20 2.61
CA GLN A 25 -3.42 -12.04 1.87
C GLN A 25 -2.87 -10.76 2.50
N LEU A 26 -2.84 -10.68 3.83
CA LEU A 26 -2.26 -9.55 4.54
C LEU A 26 -0.77 -9.40 4.22
N TYR A 27 0.03 -10.48 4.29
CA TYR A 27 1.43 -10.44 3.90
C TYR A 27 1.63 -10.02 2.44
N SER A 28 0.81 -10.55 1.53
CA SER A 28 0.86 -10.16 0.12
C SER A 28 0.61 -8.66 -0.07
N LEU A 29 -0.38 -8.10 0.64
CA LEU A 29 -0.70 -6.67 0.60
C LEU A 29 0.42 -5.81 1.20
N ILE A 30 1.02 -6.25 2.31
CA ILE A 30 2.17 -5.58 2.94
C ILE A 30 3.36 -5.57 1.98
N THR A 31 3.69 -6.70 1.36
CA THR A 31 4.77 -6.78 0.37
C THR A 31 4.50 -5.87 -0.82
N LEU A 32 3.30 -5.90 -1.38
CA LEU A 32 2.92 -5.00 -2.47
C LEU A 32 3.03 -3.53 -2.07
N THR A 33 2.68 -3.19 -0.83
CA THR A 33 2.82 -1.83 -0.32
C THR A 33 4.27 -1.34 -0.37
N PHE A 34 5.24 -2.16 0.04
CA PHE A 34 6.65 -1.80 -0.03
C PHE A 34 7.23 -1.75 -1.45
N VAL A 35 6.60 -2.43 -2.41
CA VAL A 35 6.99 -2.38 -3.82
C VAL A 35 6.41 -1.12 -4.50
N LEU A 36 5.19 -0.73 -4.14
CA LEU A 36 4.50 0.38 -4.79
C LEU A 36 4.86 1.74 -4.20
N HIS A 37 5.19 1.79 -2.92
CA HIS A 37 5.57 3.02 -2.25
C HIS A 37 7.09 3.03 -2.06
N GLU A 38 7.74 3.94 -2.75
CA GLU A 38 9.17 4.24 -2.63
C GLU A 38 9.39 5.75 -2.59
N PRO A 39 10.52 6.24 -2.07
CA PRO A 39 10.86 7.66 -2.15
C PRO A 39 11.22 8.01 -3.60
N ASP A 40 10.65 9.09 -4.13
CA ASP A 40 11.06 9.69 -5.38
C ASP A 40 12.49 10.23 -5.24
N PRO A 41 13.42 9.86 -6.13
CA PRO A 41 14.81 10.29 -6.02
C PRO A 41 15.02 11.80 -6.15
N ALA A 42 14.08 12.54 -6.74
CA ALA A 42 14.20 13.99 -6.93
C ALA A 42 13.66 14.79 -5.73
N SER A 43 12.46 14.47 -5.25
CA SER A 43 11.85 15.22 -4.13
C SER A 43 12.11 14.61 -2.75
N GLY A 44 12.40 13.31 -2.66
CA GLY A 44 12.41 12.56 -1.41
C GLY A 44 11.03 12.27 -0.84
N ASP A 45 9.94 12.68 -1.51
CA ASP A 45 8.57 12.33 -1.14
C ASP A 45 8.21 10.93 -1.64
N CYS A 46 7.14 10.33 -1.14
CA CYS A 46 6.62 9.07 -1.68
C CYS A 46 6.15 9.25 -3.13
N ALA A 47 6.73 8.50 -4.07
CA ALA A 47 6.37 8.56 -5.49
C ALA A 47 4.90 8.17 -5.75
N CYS A 48 4.31 7.32 -4.91
CA CYS A 48 2.92 6.87 -5.06
C CYS A 48 1.89 7.86 -4.48
N CYS A 49 2.23 8.52 -3.35
CA CYS A 49 1.28 9.36 -2.61
C CYS A 49 1.55 10.86 -2.76
N THR A 50 2.72 11.23 -3.28
CA THR A 50 3.21 12.62 -3.36
C THR A 50 3.19 13.34 -2.01
N VAL A 51 3.56 12.64 -0.94
CA VAL A 51 3.67 13.16 0.43
C VAL A 51 5.01 12.74 1.04
N VAL A 52 5.45 13.44 2.09
CA VAL A 52 6.72 13.19 2.78
C VAL A 52 6.95 11.70 3.05
N TRP A 53 8.12 11.21 2.63
CA TRP A 53 8.56 9.85 2.91
C TRP A 53 9.12 9.70 4.34
N PRO A 54 8.87 8.58 5.04
CA PRO A 54 7.94 7.51 4.69
C PRO A 54 6.49 7.93 4.94
N CYS A 55 5.62 7.70 3.94
CA CYS A 55 4.20 8.04 4.03
C CYS A 55 3.46 7.11 5.00
N ASP A 56 2.28 7.52 5.47
CA ASP A 56 1.51 6.78 6.48
C ASP A 56 1.22 5.33 6.08
N ILE A 57 0.96 5.05 4.80
CA ILE A 57 0.71 3.70 4.31
C ILE A 57 1.92 2.78 4.56
N VAL A 58 3.13 3.24 4.23
CA VAL A 58 4.39 2.50 4.46
C VAL A 58 4.65 2.34 5.95
N ARG A 59 4.39 3.38 6.75
CA ARG A 59 4.54 3.31 8.22
C ARG A 59 3.60 2.27 8.82
N HIS A 60 2.35 2.19 8.36
CA HIS A 60 1.40 1.16 8.80
C HIS A 60 1.82 -0.23 8.34
N ALA A 61 2.18 -0.41 7.07
CA ALA A 61 2.66 -1.70 6.55
C ALA A 61 3.88 -2.20 7.31
N TYR A 62 4.80 -1.31 7.69
CA TYR A 62 5.96 -1.64 8.52
C TYR A 62 5.55 -2.09 9.92
N ARG A 63 4.66 -1.35 10.60
CA ARG A 63 4.15 -1.78 11.90
C ARG A 63 3.43 -3.13 11.84
N LEU A 64 2.66 -3.38 10.78
CA LEU A 64 1.98 -4.66 10.58
C LEU A 64 2.96 -5.80 10.30
N ARG A 65 4.06 -5.53 9.60
CA ARG A 65 5.10 -6.54 9.34
C ARG A 65 5.89 -6.90 10.61
N GLU A 66 6.26 -5.91 11.41
CA GLU A 66 7.10 -6.10 12.59
C GLU A 66 6.31 -6.44 13.87
N GLY A 67 5.02 -6.12 13.89
CA GLY A 67 4.12 -6.37 15.02
C GLY A 67 3.44 -7.74 14.99
N PHE A 68 3.71 -8.57 13.98
CA PHE A 68 3.24 -9.95 13.84
C PHE A 68 4.39 -10.95 14.06
#